data_AF-A0A8S3BNW0-F1
#
_entry.id   AF-A0A8S3BNW0-F1
#
_cell.length_a   1.000
_cell.length_b   1.000
_cell.length_c   1.000
_cell.angle_alpha   90.00
_cell.angle_beta   90.00
_cell.angle_gamma   90.00
#
_symmetry.space_group_name_H-M   'P 1'
#
loop_
_entity.id
_entity.type
_entity.pdbx_description
1 polymer ?
#
loop_
_entity_poly.entity_id
_entity_poly.type
_entity_poly.pdbx_seq_one_letter_code
_entity_poly.pdbx_strand_id
1 'polypeptide(L)'
;VKPVSKREESNYLQVNVECYGGGIWHTWLDRDLTLAGRVFFRKPNGKISRHFVHVKRPILRIPTIAIHLKRDTNEKLELNKQDHLQAVLALKIEEELNKSTNEKDTTSDGNKKLNDESKKHHSQLLQLLASECNCQADDIINFDLMLADTQPSCVGGLNNEFIYSGRLDNQMSSYCAIQGLVNSLDTLTDETFVRGVLLYDNEETGSESAQGAMSEFTQHTLRRMTRDDYERSISNSFLISADMAHGVHPNYSSLHDRDHRPSLLNGGVVVKTNCCNRYATTAFTATLLKEIARLSNVPLQVCDIFINWICFVELTYVFEENGESVQMIQED
;
A
#
# COMPACT_ATOMS: atom_id res chain seq x y z
N VAL A 1 8.69 9.53 3.09
CA VAL A 1 9.74 10.47 3.53
C VAL A 1 9.05 11.78 3.85
N LYS A 2 9.35 12.44 4.98
CA LYS A 2 8.65 13.68 5.35
C LYS A 2 9.02 14.86 4.43
N PRO A 3 8.12 15.86 4.25
CA PRO A 3 8.41 17.06 3.46
C PRO A 3 9.63 17.87 3.94
N VAL A 4 9.98 17.76 5.22
CA VAL A 4 11.26 18.22 5.75
C VAL A 4 11.96 17.00 6.33
N SER A 5 12.86 16.41 5.54
CA SER A 5 13.49 15.14 5.88
C SER A 5 14.89 15.29 6.48
N LYS A 6 15.51 16.47 6.37
CA LYS A 6 16.85 16.73 6.88
C LYS A 6 16.87 16.61 8.40
N ARG A 7 17.56 15.60 8.91
CA ARG A 7 17.88 15.42 10.33
C ARG A 7 19.35 15.05 10.48
N GLU A 8 20.03 15.66 11.45
CA GLU A 8 21.43 15.37 11.79
C GLU A 8 21.48 15.04 13.28
N GLU A 9 22.13 13.93 13.64
CA GLU A 9 22.28 13.53 15.03
C GLU A 9 23.57 12.74 15.20
N SER A 10 24.39 13.10 16.19
CA SER A 10 25.61 12.35 16.55
C SER A 10 26.51 11.95 15.35
N ASN A 11 26.75 12.88 14.42
CA ASN A 11 27.49 12.71 13.16
C ASN A 11 26.84 11.82 12.08
N TYR A 12 25.59 11.41 12.27
CA TYR A 12 24.79 10.73 11.26
C TYR A 12 23.88 11.70 10.53
N LEU A 13 23.82 11.54 9.21
CA LEU A 13 22.77 12.11 8.37
C LEU A 13 21.59 11.15 8.37
N GLN A 14 20.45 11.61 8.85
CA GLN A 14 19.22 10.84 8.92
C GLN A 14 18.17 11.43 7.98
N VAL A 15 17.27 10.56 7.53
CA VAL A 15 16.06 10.91 6.79
C VAL A 15 14.89 10.83 7.74
N ASN A 16 14.22 11.96 7.97
CA ASN A 16 12.99 12.01 8.75
C ASN A 16 11.86 11.29 8.00
N VAL A 17 11.28 10.26 8.62
CA VAL A 17 10.23 9.43 8.04
C VAL A 17 8.90 9.59 8.76
N GLU A 18 7.85 9.16 8.08
CA GLU A 18 6.48 9.14 8.56
C GLU A 18 5.96 7.70 8.50
N CYS A 19 5.27 7.29 9.55
CA CYS A 19 4.62 5.99 9.63
C CYS A 19 3.28 6.07 8.90
N TYR A 20 3.17 5.39 7.77
CA TYR A 20 1.95 5.32 6.97
C TYR A 20 1.20 4.01 7.28
N GLY A 21 -0.06 4.11 7.71
CA GLY A 21 -0.93 2.97 8.01
C GLY A 21 -0.65 2.23 9.32
N GLY A 22 -1.20 1.02 9.43
CA GLY A 22 -1.16 0.14 10.61
C GLY A 22 0.09 -0.73 10.76
N GLY A 23 1.24 -0.28 10.26
CA GLY A 23 2.44 -1.12 10.14
C GLY A 23 2.97 -1.73 11.45
N ILE A 24 3.56 -2.92 11.33
CA ILE A 24 4.29 -3.58 12.42
C ILE A 24 5.73 -3.04 12.46
N TRP A 25 5.91 -1.85 13.03
CA TRP A 25 7.12 -1.03 12.87
C TRP A 25 8.43 -1.67 13.34
N HIS A 26 8.41 -2.59 14.30
CA HIS A 26 9.63 -3.26 14.72
C HIS A 26 10.24 -4.15 13.63
N THR A 27 9.45 -4.61 12.66
CA THR A 27 9.94 -5.43 11.53
C THR A 27 10.74 -4.63 10.50
N TRP A 28 10.64 -3.29 10.54
CA TRP A 28 11.41 -2.36 9.71
C TRP A 28 12.80 -2.08 10.29
N LEU A 29 13.01 -2.41 11.56
CA LEU A 29 14.32 -2.31 12.17
C LEU A 29 15.24 -3.35 11.53
N ASP A 30 16.50 -2.97 11.39
CA ASP A 30 17.54 -3.86 10.91
C ASP A 30 17.31 -4.49 9.53
N ARG A 31 16.55 -3.79 8.69
CA ARG A 31 16.37 -4.09 7.27
C ARG A 31 17.27 -3.25 6.38
N ASP A 32 17.65 -3.84 5.26
CA ASP A 32 18.36 -3.15 4.19
C ASP A 32 17.35 -2.39 3.34
N LEU A 33 17.21 -1.10 3.61
CA LEU A 33 16.14 -0.28 3.05
C LEU A 33 16.63 0.56 1.87
N THR A 34 15.71 0.82 0.96
CA THR A 34 15.87 1.76 -0.16
C THR A 34 14.67 2.69 -0.27
N LEU A 35 14.66 3.55 -1.29
CA LEU A 35 13.58 4.46 -1.64
C LEU A 35 12.95 4.10 -2.99
N ALA A 36 11.63 4.14 -3.03
CA ALA A 36 10.84 4.04 -4.25
C ALA A 36 9.66 5.03 -4.19
N GLY A 37 9.27 5.60 -5.33
CA GLY A 37 8.15 6.53 -5.38
C GLY A 37 8.21 7.43 -6.60
N ARG A 38 7.78 8.69 -6.46
CA ARG A 38 7.70 9.67 -7.54
C ARG A 38 8.43 10.96 -7.20
N VAL A 39 9.09 11.53 -8.20
CA VAL A 39 9.76 12.84 -8.12
C VAL A 39 9.14 13.77 -9.16
N PHE A 40 8.87 15.00 -8.75
CA PHE A 40 8.41 16.09 -9.59
C PHE A 40 9.56 17.08 -9.78
N PHE A 41 9.91 17.36 -11.03
CA PHE A 41 11.02 18.26 -11.37
C PHE A 41 10.69 19.13 -12.58
N ARG A 42 11.39 20.25 -12.69
CA ARG A 42 11.28 21.17 -13.83
C ARG A 42 12.21 20.71 -14.96
N LYS A 43 11.68 20.60 -16.17
CA LYS A 43 12.49 20.38 -17.38
C LYS A 43 13.11 21.71 -17.86
N PRO A 44 14.17 21.67 -18.68
CA PRO A 44 14.78 22.89 -19.24
C PRO A 44 13.80 23.79 -20.01
N ASN A 45 12.73 23.21 -20.57
CA ASN A 45 11.66 23.96 -21.26
C ASN A 45 10.60 24.59 -20.31
N GLY A 46 10.84 24.57 -19.00
CA GLY A 46 9.94 25.12 -17.97
C GLY A 46 8.78 24.22 -17.57
N LYS A 47 8.52 23.11 -18.27
CA LYS A 47 7.43 22.18 -17.93
C LYS A 47 7.75 21.36 -16.69
N ILE A 48 6.74 21.08 -15.88
CA ILE A 48 6.84 20.14 -14.76
C ILE A 48 6.69 18.72 -15.29
N SER A 49 7.58 17.83 -14.88
CA SER A 49 7.55 16.40 -15.21
C SER A 49 7.49 15.57 -13.94
N ARG A 50 6.88 14.40 -14.05
CA ARG A 50 6.89 13.34 -13.03
C ARG A 50 7.78 12.21 -13.52
N HIS A 51 8.62 11.66 -12.64
CA HIS A 51 9.33 10.41 -12.89
C HIS A 51 9.18 9.47 -11.68
N PHE A 52 9.02 8.17 -11.96
CA PHE A 52 9.01 7.15 -10.91
C PHE A 52 10.44 6.70 -10.66
N VAL A 53 10.87 6.77 -9.41
CA VAL A 53 12.22 6.41 -8.99
C VAL A 53 12.19 5.13 -8.16
N HIS A 54 13.20 4.30 -8.32
CA HIS A 54 13.46 3.16 -7.44
C HIS A 54 14.97 2.93 -7.40
N VAL A 55 15.58 3.28 -6.26
CA VAL A 55 17.03 3.12 -6.07
C VAL A 55 17.32 1.63 -5.82
N LYS A 56 17.98 0.96 -6.76
CA LYS A 56 18.19 -0.51 -6.72
C LYS A 56 19.41 -0.93 -5.89
N ARG A 57 19.55 -0.39 -4.68
CA ARG A 57 20.59 -0.75 -3.71
C ARG A 57 20.20 -0.27 -2.30
N PRO A 58 20.69 -0.91 -1.24
CA PRO A 58 20.44 -0.44 0.12
C PRO A 58 21.14 0.89 0.38
N ILE A 59 20.36 1.89 0.79
CA ILE A 59 20.83 3.25 1.09
C ILE A 59 20.39 3.73 2.47
N LEU A 60 19.49 3.00 3.12
CA LEU A 60 18.89 3.38 4.38
C LEU A 60 18.90 2.20 5.35
N ARG A 61 19.05 2.51 6.63
CA ARG A 61 18.98 1.54 7.72
C ARG A 61 18.32 2.18 8.93
N ILE A 62 17.39 1.47 9.57
CA ILE A 62 16.86 1.86 10.89
C ILE A 62 17.47 0.89 11.90
N PRO A 63 18.57 1.25 12.59
CA PRO A 63 19.28 0.32 13.46
C PRO A 63 18.51 0.09 14.77
N THR A 64 18.53 -1.15 15.29
CA THR A 64 18.12 -1.42 16.67
C THR A 64 19.13 -0.85 17.67
N ILE A 65 18.66 -0.49 18.87
CA ILE A 65 19.55 -0.20 19.99
C ILE A 65 20.12 -1.51 20.54
N ALA A 66 21.41 -1.51 20.88
CA ALA A 66 22.06 -2.69 21.46
C ALA A 66 21.43 -3.07 22.80
N ILE A 67 21.17 -4.38 22.99
CA ILE A 67 20.58 -4.94 24.22
C ILE A 67 21.35 -4.54 25.50
N HIS A 68 22.66 -4.33 25.41
CA HIS A 68 23.52 -3.92 26.53
C HIS A 68 23.13 -2.55 27.11
N LEU A 69 22.61 -1.65 26.27
CA LEU A 69 22.17 -0.30 26.63
C LEU A 69 20.69 -0.25 27.01
N LYS A 70 19.89 -1.22 26.56
CA LYS A 70 18.46 -1.35 26.87
C LYS A 70 18.07 -2.81 27.12
N ARG A 71 18.34 -3.29 28.33
CA ARG A 71 18.30 -4.73 28.71
C ARG A 71 16.90 -5.34 28.76
N ASP A 72 15.89 -4.51 28.94
CA ASP A 72 14.46 -4.87 29.01
C ASP A 72 13.82 -5.09 27.62
N THR A 73 14.55 -4.86 26.53
CA THR A 73 14.04 -4.94 25.15
C THR A 73 13.42 -6.30 24.80
N ASN A 74 13.92 -7.40 25.36
CA ASN A 74 13.38 -8.74 25.12
C ASN A 74 12.03 -8.98 25.81
N GLU A 75 11.75 -8.27 26.90
CA GLU A 75 10.48 -8.35 27.62
C GLU A 75 9.46 -7.40 27.00
N LYS A 76 9.89 -6.17 26.67
CA LYS A 76 9.04 -5.14 26.10
C LYS A 76 9.80 -4.24 25.13
N LEU A 77 9.49 -4.39 23.84
CA LEU A 77 10.00 -3.48 22.81
C LEU A 77 9.07 -2.27 22.64
N GLU A 78 9.41 -1.18 23.32
CA GLU A 78 8.75 0.11 23.12
C GLU A 78 9.50 0.99 22.11
N LEU A 79 8.80 1.34 21.03
CA LEU A 79 9.31 2.20 19.96
C LEU A 79 8.51 3.51 19.92
N ASN A 80 9.21 4.63 20.11
CA ASN A 80 8.66 5.93 19.77
C ASN A 80 8.76 6.12 18.25
N LYS A 81 7.61 6.27 17.58
CA LYS A 81 7.55 6.39 16.11
C LYS A 81 8.30 7.62 15.57
N GLN A 82 8.40 8.68 16.36
CA GLN A 82 9.05 9.93 15.98
C GLN A 82 10.56 9.92 16.25
N ASP A 83 11.02 9.19 17.26
CA ASP A 83 12.42 9.25 17.68
C ASP A 83 13.22 8.02 17.27
N HIS A 84 12.60 6.83 17.27
CA HIS A 84 13.32 5.56 17.11
C HIS A 84 13.22 4.95 15.70
N LEU A 85 12.42 5.54 14.79
CA LEU A 85 12.22 5.01 13.43
C LEU A 85 12.93 5.83 12.34
N GLN A 86 13.84 6.72 12.71
CA GLN A 86 14.54 7.53 11.72
C GLN A 86 15.63 6.73 11.00
N ALA A 87 15.61 6.80 9.67
CA ALA A 87 16.53 6.04 8.85
C ALA A 87 17.87 6.77 8.71
N VAL A 88 18.96 6.08 9.02
CA VAL A 88 20.33 6.54 8.77
C VAL A 88 20.63 6.42 7.28
N LEU A 89 21.13 7.51 6.69
CA LEU A 89 21.50 7.61 5.27
C LEU A 89 23.01 7.55 5.07
N ALA A 90 23.77 8.35 5.84
CA ALA A 90 25.21 8.48 5.67
C ALA A 90 25.87 9.06 6.94
N LEU A 91 27.20 9.09 6.95
CA LEU A 91 27.99 9.83 7.94
C LEU A 91 28.26 11.25 7.45
N LYS A 92 28.24 12.22 8.36
CA LYS A 92 28.52 13.63 8.05
C LYS A 92 29.93 13.83 7.50
N ILE A 93 30.92 13.14 8.08
CA ILE A 93 32.32 13.21 7.64
C ILE A 93 32.47 12.77 6.18
N GLU A 94 31.76 11.72 5.79
CA GLU A 94 31.79 11.19 4.42
C GLU A 94 31.17 12.19 3.44
N GLU A 95 30.15 12.94 3.84
CA GLU A 95 29.60 14.02 3.03
C GLU A 95 30.62 15.16 2.84
N GLU A 96 31.33 15.57 3.88
CA GLU A 96 32.35 16.62 3.80
C GLU A 96 33.53 16.23 2.90
N LEU A 97 34.00 14.98 3.02
CA LEU A 97 35.06 14.43 2.16
C LEU A 97 34.62 14.38 0.69
N ASN A 98 33.39 13.95 0.41
CA ASN A 98 32.85 13.86 -0.95
C ASN A 98 32.50 15.23 -1.56
N LYS A 99 32.25 16.26 -0.75
CA LYS A 99 32.13 17.64 -1.24
C LYS A 99 33.48 18.19 -1.69
N SER A 100 34.53 17.97 -0.91
CA SER A 100 35.89 18.47 -1.19
C SER A 100 36.52 17.90 -2.48
N THR A 101 36.07 16.72 -2.92
CA THR A 101 36.49 16.10 -4.18
C THR A 101 35.75 16.65 -5.39
N ASN A 102 34.45 16.95 -5.27
CA ASN A 102 33.65 17.51 -6.36
C ASN A 102 33.88 19.02 -6.59
N GLU A 103 34.30 19.78 -5.57
CA GLU A 103 34.61 21.21 -5.73
C GLU A 103 35.88 21.48 -6.57
N LYS A 104 36.73 20.48 -6.81
CA LYS A 104 37.90 20.64 -7.69
C LYS A 104 37.57 20.71 -9.19
N ASP A 105 36.32 20.43 -9.59
CA ASP A 105 35.89 20.41 -11.01
C ASP A 105 34.84 21.47 -11.39
N THR A 106 34.46 22.38 -10.50
CA THR A 106 33.49 23.45 -10.84
C THR A 106 33.93 24.83 -10.37
N THR A 107 34.70 25.54 -11.20
CA THR A 107 34.74 27.01 -11.19
C THR A 107 33.52 27.55 -11.94
N SER A 108 32.46 27.97 -11.25
CA SER A 108 31.54 29.01 -11.75
C SER A 108 30.47 29.44 -10.73
N ASP A 109 30.44 30.77 -10.51
CA ASP A 109 29.31 31.65 -10.17
C ASP A 109 28.49 31.44 -8.89
N GLY A 110 28.90 32.21 -7.88
CA GLY A 110 28.08 32.60 -6.75
C GLY A 110 26.96 33.56 -7.16
N ASN A 111 25.81 33.02 -7.58
CA ASN A 111 24.47 33.59 -7.31
C ASN A 111 23.32 32.68 -7.77
N LYS A 112 23.46 31.36 -7.70
CA LYS A 112 22.30 30.48 -7.84
C LYS A 112 21.45 30.59 -6.58
N LYS A 113 20.22 31.10 -6.71
CA LYS A 113 19.16 30.93 -5.70
C LYS A 113 19.04 29.43 -5.41
N LEU A 114 19.61 28.98 -4.30
CA LEU A 114 19.38 27.63 -3.78
C LEU A 114 17.87 27.39 -3.73
N ASN A 115 17.41 26.28 -4.31
CA ASN A 115 16.02 25.88 -4.20
C ASN A 115 15.66 25.68 -2.71
N ASP A 116 14.41 25.94 -2.31
CA ASP A 116 14.02 25.75 -0.90
C ASP A 116 14.17 24.29 -0.44
N GLU A 117 14.16 23.33 -1.37
CA GLU A 117 14.35 21.91 -1.12
C GLU A 117 15.74 21.57 -0.57
N SER A 118 16.79 22.28 -0.98
CA SER A 118 18.16 22.11 -0.46
C SER A 118 18.28 22.39 1.04
N LYS A 119 17.34 23.15 1.62
CA LYS A 119 17.25 23.40 3.07
C LYS A 119 16.46 22.29 3.78
N LYS A 120 15.48 21.70 3.11
CA LYS A 120 14.56 20.69 3.67
C LYS A 120 15.13 19.28 3.66
N HIS A 121 16.07 18.99 2.75
CA HIS A 121 16.61 17.65 2.51
C HIS A 121 18.14 17.66 2.46
N HIS A 122 18.76 16.51 2.72
CA HIS A 122 20.21 16.36 2.58
C HIS A 122 20.65 16.44 1.12
N SER A 123 21.80 17.08 0.86
CA SER A 123 22.31 17.31 -0.49
C SER A 123 22.53 16.00 -1.26
N GLN A 124 23.06 14.98 -0.58
CA GLN A 124 23.29 13.65 -1.12
C GLN A 124 21.99 12.95 -1.55
N LEU A 125 20.89 13.14 -0.81
CA LEU A 125 19.59 12.59 -1.18
C LEU A 125 19.07 13.25 -2.46
N LEU A 126 19.15 14.58 -2.55
CA LEU A 126 18.72 15.30 -3.74
C LEU A 126 19.57 14.95 -4.96
N GLN A 127 20.89 14.82 -4.80
CA GLN A 127 21.79 14.39 -5.87
C GLN A 127 21.47 12.97 -6.36
N LEU A 128 21.17 12.04 -5.44
CA LEU A 128 20.74 10.69 -5.78
C LEU A 128 19.43 10.68 -6.56
N LEU A 129 18.44 11.48 -6.16
CA LEU A 129 17.18 11.56 -6.89
C LEU A 129 17.35 12.25 -8.26
N ALA A 130 18.25 13.24 -8.34
CA ALA A 130 18.56 13.97 -9.55
C ALA A 130 19.24 13.07 -10.59
N SER A 131 20.16 12.19 -10.16
CA SER A 131 20.79 11.21 -11.04
C SER A 131 19.79 10.18 -11.58
N GLU A 132 18.87 9.68 -10.74
CA GLU A 132 17.79 8.77 -11.19
C GLU A 132 16.85 9.47 -12.21
N CYS A 133 16.59 10.76 -12.04
CA CYS A 133 15.70 11.53 -12.92
C CYS A 133 16.40 12.13 -14.16
N ASN A 134 17.73 12.03 -14.27
CA ASN A 134 18.55 12.76 -15.24
C ASN A 134 18.27 14.28 -15.24
N CYS A 135 18.14 14.89 -14.06
CA CYS A 135 17.96 16.34 -13.88
C CYS A 135 19.02 16.92 -12.93
N GLN A 136 19.02 18.25 -12.74
CA GLN A 136 19.85 18.88 -11.71
C GLN A 136 19.13 18.83 -10.36
N ALA A 137 19.87 18.76 -9.25
CA ALA A 137 19.28 18.76 -7.91
C ALA A 137 18.43 20.03 -7.64
N ASP A 138 18.80 21.15 -8.26
CA ASP A 138 18.06 22.42 -8.19
C ASP A 138 16.69 22.35 -8.90
N ASP A 139 16.52 21.45 -9.86
CA ASP A 139 15.28 21.30 -10.65
C ASP A 139 14.20 20.51 -9.93
N ILE A 140 14.55 19.78 -8.86
CA ILE A 140 13.61 19.03 -8.05
C ILE A 140 12.68 20.00 -7.33
N ILE A 141 11.37 19.79 -7.51
CA ILE A 141 10.31 20.63 -6.93
C ILE A 141 9.76 19.97 -5.68
N ASN A 142 9.44 18.68 -5.77
CA ASN A 142 8.85 17.90 -4.68
C ASN A 142 8.97 16.40 -4.99
N PHE A 143 8.79 15.55 -3.99
CA PHE A 143 8.75 14.10 -4.17
C PHE A 143 7.87 13.42 -3.12
N ASP A 144 7.44 12.22 -3.45
CA ASP A 144 6.66 11.34 -2.60
C ASP A 144 7.31 9.96 -2.66
N LEU A 145 8.02 9.60 -1.59
CA LEU A 145 8.92 8.45 -1.52
C LEU A 145 8.59 7.58 -0.33
N MET A 146 8.45 6.28 -0.59
CA MET A 146 8.29 5.23 0.40
C MET A 146 9.64 4.55 0.63
N LEU A 147 9.89 4.14 1.88
CA LEU A 147 10.98 3.23 2.16
C LEU A 147 10.54 1.82 1.76
N ALA A 148 11.45 1.02 1.22
CA ALA A 148 11.18 -0.36 0.81
C ALA A 148 12.32 -1.28 1.21
N ASP A 149 11.99 -2.51 1.61
CA ASP A 149 13.00 -3.57 1.77
C ASP A 149 13.61 -3.90 0.40
N THR A 150 14.94 -4.05 0.38
CA THR A 150 15.69 -4.44 -0.81
C THR A 150 15.73 -5.95 -1.01
N GLN A 151 15.41 -6.74 0.01
CA GLN A 151 15.32 -8.18 -0.09
C GLN A 151 14.25 -8.58 -1.12
N PRO A 152 14.61 -9.29 -2.21
CA PRO A 152 13.64 -9.74 -3.20
C PRO A 152 12.66 -10.75 -2.60
N SER A 153 11.41 -10.69 -3.07
CA SER A 153 10.42 -11.72 -2.77
C SER A 153 10.87 -13.08 -3.31
N CYS A 154 10.60 -14.14 -2.56
CA CYS A 154 10.98 -15.49 -2.95
C CYS A 154 9.93 -16.53 -2.58
N VAL A 155 10.05 -17.71 -3.18
CA VAL A 155 9.33 -18.90 -2.74
C VAL A 155 10.20 -19.62 -1.70
N GLY A 156 9.57 -20.12 -0.64
CA GLY A 156 10.27 -20.75 0.48
C GLY A 156 9.49 -21.91 1.12
N GLY A 157 10.03 -22.42 2.22
CA GLY A 157 9.58 -23.67 2.84
C GLY A 157 10.29 -24.89 2.26
N LEU A 158 10.26 -26.02 2.98
CA LEU A 158 10.94 -27.25 2.57
C LEU A 158 10.51 -27.71 1.17
N ASN A 159 9.23 -27.52 0.83
CA ASN A 159 8.66 -27.92 -0.45
C ASN A 159 8.36 -26.74 -1.39
N ASN A 160 8.94 -25.55 -1.16
CA ASN A 160 8.64 -24.35 -1.95
C ASN A 160 7.14 -24.00 -1.98
N GLU A 161 6.48 -24.11 -0.83
CA GLU A 161 5.02 -23.99 -0.68
C GLU A 161 4.56 -22.64 -0.13
N PHE A 162 5.50 -21.75 0.22
CA PHE A 162 5.21 -20.41 0.75
C PHE A 162 5.74 -19.31 -0.15
N ILE A 163 5.09 -18.14 -0.10
CA ILE A 163 5.57 -16.90 -0.70
C ILE A 163 6.06 -15.98 0.42
N TYR A 164 7.34 -15.64 0.41
CA TYR A 164 7.92 -14.65 1.31
C TYR A 164 8.07 -13.34 0.56
N SER A 165 7.26 -12.35 0.93
CA SER A 165 7.25 -11.04 0.28
C SER A 165 6.76 -9.97 1.23
N GLY A 166 7.34 -8.77 1.14
CA GLY A 166 6.68 -7.57 1.63
C GLY A 166 5.46 -7.25 0.77
N ARG A 167 4.48 -6.51 1.34
CA ARG A 167 3.32 -5.95 0.63
C ARG A 167 2.39 -6.98 -0.03
N LEU A 168 2.38 -8.24 0.44
CA LEU A 168 1.36 -9.21 0.02
C LEU A 168 -0.03 -8.62 0.22
N ASP A 169 -0.22 -8.00 1.37
CA ASP A 169 -1.29 -7.07 1.67
C ASP A 169 -1.04 -5.71 0.99
N ASN A 170 -1.77 -5.31 -0.05
CA ASN A 170 -2.76 -6.08 -0.81
C ASN A 170 -2.36 -6.24 -2.30
N GLN A 171 -1.05 -6.21 -2.60
CA GLN A 171 -0.56 -6.38 -3.97
C GLN A 171 -0.88 -7.77 -4.55
N MET A 172 -1.05 -8.79 -3.70
CA MET A 172 -1.44 -10.13 -4.15
C MET A 172 -2.86 -10.13 -4.73
N SER A 173 -3.84 -9.55 -4.03
CA SER A 173 -5.21 -9.48 -4.56
C SER A 173 -5.29 -8.59 -5.79
N SER A 174 -4.49 -7.51 -5.82
CA SER A 174 -4.41 -6.59 -6.96
C SER A 174 -3.87 -7.30 -8.21
N TYR A 175 -2.81 -8.10 -8.04
CA TYR A 175 -2.26 -8.95 -9.09
C TYR A 175 -3.27 -9.99 -9.58
N CYS A 176 -3.92 -10.72 -8.66
CA CYS A 176 -4.93 -11.72 -8.99
C CYS A 176 -6.13 -11.12 -9.73
N ALA A 177 -6.60 -9.93 -9.34
CA ALA A 177 -7.72 -9.25 -9.99
C ALA A 177 -7.37 -8.85 -11.44
N ILE A 178 -6.19 -8.27 -11.65
CA ILE A 178 -5.71 -7.92 -13.00
C ILE A 178 -5.53 -9.20 -13.84
N GLN A 179 -4.89 -10.23 -13.30
CA GLN A 179 -4.64 -11.47 -14.02
C GLN A 179 -5.95 -12.18 -14.37
N GLY A 180 -6.93 -12.17 -13.46
CA GLY A 180 -8.27 -12.69 -13.71
C GLY A 180 -8.99 -11.93 -14.83
N LEU A 181 -8.93 -10.60 -14.83
CA LEU A 181 -9.49 -9.79 -15.90
C LEU A 181 -8.85 -10.12 -17.26
N VAL A 182 -7.51 -10.17 -17.32
CA VAL A 182 -6.75 -10.51 -18.53
C VAL A 182 -7.10 -11.91 -19.03
N ASN A 183 -7.18 -12.90 -18.14
CA ASN A 183 -7.53 -14.27 -18.50
C ASN A 183 -8.99 -14.42 -18.96
N SER A 184 -9.86 -13.45 -18.63
CA SER A 184 -11.27 -13.48 -19.03
C SER A 184 -11.52 -12.91 -20.43
N LEU A 185 -10.52 -12.28 -21.07
CA LEU A 185 -10.71 -11.51 -22.31
C LEU A 185 -11.21 -12.35 -23.50
N ASP A 186 -10.92 -13.66 -23.53
CA ASP A 186 -11.35 -14.55 -24.61
C ASP A 186 -12.89 -14.69 -24.71
N THR A 187 -13.63 -14.41 -23.63
CA THR A 187 -15.10 -14.47 -23.59
C THR A 187 -15.76 -13.09 -23.67
N LEU A 188 -15.00 -12.04 -24.00
CA LEU A 188 -15.50 -10.66 -23.96
C LEU A 188 -16.53 -10.36 -25.06
N THR A 189 -16.51 -11.09 -26.19
CA THR A 189 -17.43 -10.84 -27.30
C THR A 189 -18.88 -11.19 -26.99
N ASP A 190 -19.09 -12.17 -26.11
CA ASP A 190 -20.42 -12.65 -25.72
C ASP A 190 -20.91 -12.01 -24.41
N GLU A 191 -20.13 -11.08 -23.85
CA GLU A 191 -20.38 -10.47 -22.55
C GLU A 191 -21.39 -9.33 -22.65
N THR A 192 -22.36 -9.33 -21.74
CA THR A 192 -23.38 -8.28 -21.62
C THR A 192 -23.02 -7.24 -20.56
N PHE A 193 -22.15 -7.58 -19.61
CA PHE A 193 -21.71 -6.71 -18.53
C PHE A 193 -20.36 -6.04 -18.80
N VAL A 194 -20.11 -4.91 -18.12
CA VAL A 194 -18.77 -4.32 -18.09
C VAL A 194 -17.95 -5.03 -17.01
N ARG A 195 -16.84 -5.66 -17.40
CA ARG A 195 -15.86 -6.21 -16.46
C ARG A 195 -14.85 -5.11 -16.11
N GLY A 196 -14.63 -4.88 -14.82
CA GLY A 196 -13.73 -3.85 -14.34
C GLY A 196 -12.96 -4.29 -13.11
N VAL A 197 -11.73 -3.77 -12.97
CA VAL A 197 -10.91 -3.91 -11.77
C VAL A 197 -10.62 -2.51 -11.26
N LEU A 198 -10.90 -2.27 -9.98
CA LEU A 198 -10.70 -1.00 -9.30
C LEU A 198 -9.63 -1.21 -8.23
N LEU A 199 -8.48 -0.55 -8.39
CA LEU A 199 -7.37 -0.60 -7.44
C LEU A 199 -7.22 0.78 -6.80
N TYR A 200 -7.49 0.87 -5.50
CA TYR A 200 -7.49 2.12 -4.75
C TYR A 200 -6.20 2.31 -3.95
N ASP A 201 -5.84 3.57 -3.73
CA ASP A 201 -4.78 3.97 -2.80
C ASP A 201 -5.41 4.29 -1.42
N ASN A 202 -4.59 4.52 -0.40
CA ASN A 202 -5.00 5.05 0.91
C ASN A 202 -5.91 4.18 1.78
N GLU A 203 -6.14 2.92 1.42
CA GLU A 203 -6.91 1.96 2.23
C GLU A 203 -6.40 1.89 3.68
N GLU A 204 -5.09 1.72 3.84
CA GLU A 204 -4.36 1.63 5.11
C GLU A 204 -4.50 2.87 6.02
N THR A 205 -5.03 3.96 5.47
CA THR A 205 -5.26 5.24 6.17
C THR A 205 -6.74 5.63 6.24
N GLY A 206 -7.65 4.74 5.83
CA GLY A 206 -9.10 4.94 5.91
C GLY A 206 -9.79 5.29 4.59
N SER A 207 -9.08 5.30 3.45
CA SER A 207 -9.63 5.56 2.10
C SER A 207 -10.23 6.96 1.84
N GLU A 208 -10.22 7.87 2.81
CA GLU A 208 -10.70 9.25 2.67
C GLU A 208 -9.72 10.14 1.86
N SER A 209 -9.62 9.89 0.56
CA SER A 209 -8.81 10.70 -0.35
C SER A 209 -9.40 10.73 -1.75
N ALA A 210 -8.90 11.64 -2.61
CA ALA A 210 -9.37 11.74 -4.00
C ALA A 210 -9.13 10.46 -4.83
N GLN A 211 -8.14 9.66 -4.46
CA GLN A 211 -7.78 8.40 -5.13
C GLN A 211 -8.14 7.15 -4.29
N GLY A 212 -8.73 7.34 -3.11
CA GLY A 212 -9.15 6.26 -2.23
C GLY A 212 -10.55 5.75 -2.54
N ALA A 213 -10.94 4.66 -1.89
CA ALA A 213 -12.21 3.99 -2.14
C ALA A 213 -13.44 4.84 -1.76
N MET A 214 -13.31 5.82 -0.87
CA MET A 214 -14.40 6.75 -0.50
C MET A 214 -14.54 7.93 -1.49
N SER A 215 -13.72 7.98 -2.54
CA SER A 215 -13.81 9.01 -3.58
C SER A 215 -15.05 8.83 -4.46
N GLU A 216 -15.65 9.95 -4.85
CA GLU A 216 -16.68 9.98 -5.92
C GLU A 216 -16.13 9.58 -7.29
N PHE A 217 -14.81 9.43 -7.44
CA PHE A 217 -14.16 9.08 -8.71
C PHE A 217 -14.79 7.84 -9.38
N THR A 218 -15.07 6.79 -8.61
CA THR A 218 -15.67 5.56 -9.14
C THR A 218 -17.10 5.81 -9.61
N GLN A 219 -17.91 6.50 -8.80
CA GLN A 219 -19.27 6.86 -9.17
C GLN A 219 -19.30 7.70 -10.45
N HIS A 220 -18.44 8.72 -10.54
CA HIS A 220 -18.32 9.56 -11.73
C HIS A 220 -17.85 8.77 -12.96
N THR A 221 -16.94 7.82 -12.78
CA THR A 221 -16.46 6.97 -13.87
C THR A 221 -17.56 6.05 -14.38
N LEU A 222 -18.27 5.37 -13.48
CA LEU A 222 -19.39 4.50 -13.83
C LEU A 222 -20.52 5.29 -14.51
N ARG A 223 -20.91 6.46 -13.98
CA ARG A 223 -21.90 7.35 -14.61
C ARG A 223 -21.51 7.79 -16.02
N ARG A 224 -20.21 7.99 -16.29
CA ARG A 224 -19.71 8.34 -17.63
C ARG A 224 -19.67 7.15 -18.59
N MET A 225 -19.59 5.93 -18.07
CA MET A 225 -19.60 4.70 -18.85
C MET A 225 -21.02 4.24 -19.17
N THR A 226 -21.97 4.44 -18.25
CA THR A 226 -23.38 4.12 -18.46
C THR A 226 -24.02 5.09 -19.45
N ARG A 227 -24.66 4.56 -20.49
CA ARG A 227 -25.36 5.37 -21.51
C ARG A 227 -26.81 5.68 -21.14
N ASP A 228 -27.45 4.75 -20.43
CA ASP A 228 -28.86 4.81 -20.08
C ASP A 228 -29.04 5.13 -18.58
N ASP A 229 -29.63 4.21 -17.83
CA ASP A 229 -30.01 4.35 -16.43
C ASP A 229 -28.89 3.80 -15.51
N TYR A 230 -28.16 4.72 -14.89
CA TYR A 230 -27.07 4.40 -13.94
C TYR A 230 -27.61 3.62 -12.74
N GLU A 231 -28.74 4.05 -12.21
CA GLU A 231 -29.37 3.47 -11.02
C GLU A 231 -29.78 2.01 -11.28
N ARG A 232 -30.38 1.70 -12.43
CA ARG A 232 -30.66 0.31 -12.85
C ARG A 232 -29.39 -0.51 -13.08
N SER A 233 -28.35 0.12 -13.62
CA SER A 233 -27.07 -0.57 -13.87
C SER A 233 -26.40 -0.97 -12.55
N ILE A 234 -26.45 -0.10 -11.54
CA ILE A 234 -25.94 -0.40 -10.19
C ILE A 234 -26.71 -1.55 -9.57
N SER A 235 -28.04 -1.57 -9.65
CA SER A 235 -28.85 -2.67 -9.10
C SER A 235 -28.60 -4.04 -9.75
N ASN A 236 -28.01 -4.08 -10.95
CA ASN A 236 -27.63 -5.32 -11.65
C ASN A 236 -26.13 -5.63 -11.57
N SER A 237 -25.35 -4.83 -10.85
CA SER A 237 -23.91 -5.02 -10.73
C SER A 237 -23.56 -6.07 -9.67
N PHE A 238 -22.28 -6.41 -9.57
CA PHE A 238 -21.74 -7.19 -8.45
C PHE A 238 -20.27 -6.81 -8.26
N LEU A 239 -19.83 -6.65 -7.02
CA LEU A 239 -18.45 -6.29 -6.70
C LEU A 239 -17.84 -7.29 -5.72
N ILE A 240 -16.66 -7.79 -6.07
CA ILE A 240 -15.83 -8.58 -5.17
C ILE A 240 -14.79 -7.63 -4.58
N SER A 241 -14.90 -7.34 -3.28
CA SER A 241 -13.82 -6.69 -2.53
C SER A 241 -12.78 -7.77 -2.17
N ALA A 242 -11.63 -7.72 -2.83
CA ALA A 242 -10.57 -8.71 -2.66
C ALA A 242 -9.46 -8.14 -1.78
N ASP A 243 -9.28 -8.73 -0.61
CA ASP A 243 -8.26 -8.34 0.36
C ASP A 243 -7.79 -9.54 1.21
N MET A 244 -6.56 -9.49 1.69
CA MET A 244 -5.87 -10.61 2.35
C MET A 244 -6.58 -11.04 3.65
N ALA A 245 -6.66 -12.34 3.89
CA ALA A 245 -7.26 -12.89 5.12
C ALA A 245 -6.21 -13.39 6.11
N HIS A 246 -6.57 -13.41 7.39
CA HIS A 246 -5.68 -13.88 8.45
C HIS A 246 -5.68 -15.41 8.54
N GLY A 247 -4.66 -16.04 7.97
CA GLY A 247 -4.39 -17.47 8.20
C GLY A 247 -4.15 -17.76 9.69
N VAL A 248 -4.51 -18.96 10.13
CA VAL A 248 -4.28 -19.37 11.53
C VAL A 248 -2.79 -19.38 11.84
N HIS A 249 -2.37 -18.54 12.78
CA HIS A 249 -0.97 -18.50 13.21
C HIS A 249 -0.70 -19.67 14.17
N PRO A 250 0.25 -20.59 13.88
CA PRO A 250 0.44 -21.80 14.69
C PRO A 250 0.81 -21.51 16.15
N ASN A 251 1.64 -20.48 16.40
CA ASN A 251 2.03 -20.08 17.76
C ASN A 251 0.99 -19.23 18.51
N TYR A 252 -0.09 -18.79 17.84
CA TYR A 252 -1.11 -17.91 18.40
C TYR A 252 -2.51 -18.34 17.96
N SER A 253 -2.73 -19.65 17.83
CA SER A 253 -3.97 -20.20 17.27
C SER A 253 -5.21 -19.87 18.10
N SER A 254 -5.02 -19.48 19.37
CA SER A 254 -6.08 -19.05 20.29
C SER A 254 -6.65 -17.66 19.96
N LEU A 255 -6.03 -16.91 19.04
CA LEU A 255 -6.56 -15.60 18.59
C LEU A 255 -7.63 -15.74 17.51
N HIS A 256 -7.79 -16.92 16.92
CA HIS A 256 -8.81 -17.21 15.93
C HIS A 256 -10.03 -17.87 16.58
N ASP A 257 -11.22 -17.62 16.01
CA ASP A 257 -12.41 -18.39 16.34
C ASP A 257 -12.17 -19.88 16.03
N ARG A 258 -12.69 -20.77 16.88
CA ARG A 258 -12.43 -22.21 16.77
C ARG A 258 -12.98 -22.80 15.47
N ASP A 259 -14.16 -22.35 15.07
CA ASP A 259 -14.99 -22.95 14.03
C ASP A 259 -15.02 -22.09 12.74
N HIS A 260 -14.69 -20.79 12.83
CA HIS A 260 -14.68 -19.84 11.71
C HIS A 260 -13.29 -19.28 11.41
N ARG A 261 -12.36 -20.17 11.06
CA ARG A 261 -10.97 -19.83 10.77
C ARG A 261 -10.48 -20.45 9.46
N PRO A 262 -9.57 -19.79 8.71
CA PRO A 262 -8.85 -20.39 7.60
C PRO A 262 -7.89 -21.45 8.14
N SER A 263 -8.42 -22.65 8.34
CA SER A 263 -7.74 -23.74 9.06
C SER A 263 -6.61 -24.37 8.24
N LEU A 264 -6.62 -24.19 6.92
CA LEU A 264 -5.63 -24.76 6.02
C LEU A 264 -5.04 -23.68 5.10
N LEU A 265 -3.73 -23.47 5.22
CA LEU A 265 -2.95 -22.81 4.16
C LEU A 265 -3.06 -23.66 2.89
N ASN A 266 -3.34 -23.03 1.75
CA ASN A 266 -3.70 -23.68 0.48
C ASN A 266 -5.10 -24.33 0.46
N GLY A 267 -5.94 -24.11 1.47
CA GLY A 267 -7.31 -24.62 1.52
C GLY A 267 -8.34 -23.87 0.66
N GLY A 268 -7.92 -22.86 -0.10
CA GLY A 268 -8.80 -22.07 -0.98
C GLY A 268 -9.04 -20.63 -0.51
N VAL A 269 -9.92 -19.94 -1.24
CA VAL A 269 -10.23 -18.51 -1.03
C VAL A 269 -11.05 -18.34 0.24
N VAL A 270 -10.72 -17.34 1.06
CA VAL A 270 -11.42 -17.05 2.31
C VAL A 270 -12.58 -16.08 2.06
N VAL A 271 -13.79 -16.49 2.44
CA VAL A 271 -14.97 -15.64 2.52
C VAL A 271 -15.01 -15.04 3.91
N LYS A 272 -14.80 -13.72 3.99
CA LYS A 272 -14.82 -12.95 5.25
C LYS A 272 -16.25 -12.52 5.57
N THR A 273 -16.76 -12.85 6.75
CA THR A 273 -18.08 -12.43 7.23
C THR A 273 -17.95 -11.70 8.56
N ASN A 274 -18.82 -10.73 8.83
CA ASN A 274 -18.89 -10.06 10.12
C ASN A 274 -20.27 -9.43 10.32
N CYS A 275 -20.90 -9.63 11.48
CA CYS A 275 -22.26 -9.13 11.76
C CYS A 275 -22.35 -7.60 11.94
N CYS A 276 -21.24 -6.93 12.26
CA CYS A 276 -21.18 -5.48 12.38
C CYS A 276 -20.85 -4.79 11.05
N ASN A 277 -21.03 -5.48 9.92
CA ASN A 277 -20.72 -4.98 8.57
C ASN A 277 -19.28 -4.46 8.42
N ARG A 278 -18.32 -5.04 9.15
CA ARG A 278 -16.88 -4.83 8.91
C ARG A 278 -16.42 -5.40 7.58
N TYR A 279 -17.24 -6.28 7.01
CA TYR A 279 -17.16 -6.79 5.64
C TYR A 279 -18.57 -6.71 5.03
N ALA A 280 -18.67 -6.42 3.74
CA ALA A 280 -19.96 -6.30 3.03
C ALA A 280 -20.59 -7.65 2.63
N THR A 281 -20.03 -8.76 3.11
CA THR A 281 -20.52 -10.10 2.79
C THR A 281 -21.84 -10.36 3.51
N THR A 282 -22.90 -10.63 2.75
CA THR A 282 -24.22 -11.05 3.24
C THR A 282 -24.48 -12.50 2.84
N ALA A 283 -25.55 -13.11 3.36
CA ALA A 283 -25.96 -14.45 2.94
C ALA A 283 -26.19 -14.55 1.42
N PHE A 284 -26.73 -13.48 0.82
CA PHE A 284 -26.97 -13.40 -0.61
C PHE A 284 -25.66 -13.32 -1.41
N THR A 285 -24.79 -12.36 -1.10
CA THR A 285 -23.53 -12.18 -1.85
C THR A 285 -22.59 -13.38 -1.67
N ALA A 286 -22.59 -14.01 -0.49
CA ALA A 286 -21.88 -15.25 -0.25
C ALA A 286 -22.44 -16.43 -1.08
N THR A 287 -23.75 -16.49 -1.33
CA THR A 287 -24.37 -17.55 -2.14
C THR A 287 -23.92 -17.46 -3.60
N LEU A 288 -23.91 -16.25 -4.17
CA LEU A 288 -23.38 -16.01 -5.51
C LEU A 288 -21.90 -16.42 -5.61
N LEU A 289 -21.08 -16.03 -4.63
CA LEU A 289 -19.67 -16.40 -4.59
C LEU A 289 -19.44 -17.91 -4.49
N LYS A 290 -20.25 -18.62 -3.69
CA LYS A 290 -20.23 -20.08 -3.58
C LYS A 290 -20.56 -20.76 -4.90
N GLU A 291 -21.54 -20.25 -5.64
CA GLU A 291 -21.92 -20.80 -6.94
C GLU A 291 -20.83 -20.57 -8.00
N ILE A 292 -20.21 -19.38 -8.03
CA ILE A 292 -19.05 -19.09 -8.89
C ILE A 292 -17.89 -20.04 -8.58
N ALA A 293 -17.61 -20.25 -7.29
CA ALA A 293 -16.54 -21.16 -6.85
C ALA A 293 -16.84 -22.62 -7.20
N ARG A 294 -18.11 -23.05 -7.10
CA ARG A 294 -18.57 -24.38 -7.52
C ARG A 294 -18.37 -24.59 -9.02
N LEU A 295 -18.78 -23.62 -9.85
CA LEU A 295 -18.61 -23.66 -11.31
C LEU A 295 -17.13 -23.68 -11.71
N SER A 296 -16.29 -22.96 -10.97
CA SER A 296 -14.84 -22.85 -11.24
C SER A 296 -14.00 -23.94 -10.56
N ASN A 297 -14.62 -24.84 -9.80
CA ASN A 297 -13.94 -25.86 -8.98
C ASN A 297 -12.86 -25.27 -8.04
N VAL A 298 -13.14 -24.12 -7.42
CA VAL A 298 -12.25 -23.44 -6.47
C VAL A 298 -12.76 -23.69 -5.05
N PRO A 299 -11.92 -24.23 -4.14
CA PRO A 299 -12.33 -24.41 -2.75
C PRO A 299 -12.49 -23.07 -2.04
N LEU A 300 -13.46 -22.99 -1.14
CA LEU A 300 -13.70 -21.83 -0.28
C LEU A 300 -13.51 -22.20 1.19
N GLN A 301 -13.01 -21.24 1.96
CA GLN A 301 -12.94 -21.27 3.41
C GLN A 301 -13.77 -20.11 3.97
N VAL A 302 -14.17 -20.18 5.24
CA VAL A 302 -14.90 -19.11 5.91
C VAL A 302 -14.08 -18.58 7.08
N CYS A 303 -14.10 -17.27 7.26
CA CYS A 303 -13.50 -16.62 8.41
C CYS A 303 -14.49 -15.60 8.99
N ASP A 304 -14.76 -15.73 10.28
CA ASP A 304 -15.42 -14.70 11.08
C ASP A 304 -14.39 -14.20 12.09
N ILE A 305 -14.27 -12.88 12.21
CA ILE A 305 -13.25 -12.29 13.07
C ILE A 305 -13.90 -11.30 14.04
N PHE A 306 -13.56 -11.48 15.32
CA PHE A 306 -13.66 -10.46 16.35
C PHE A 306 -12.55 -9.41 16.12
N ILE A 307 -12.69 -8.55 15.10
CA ILE A 307 -11.76 -7.45 14.85
C ILE A 307 -12.47 -6.10 14.97
N ASN A 308 -11.82 -5.15 15.67
CA ASN A 308 -12.24 -3.77 15.87
C ASN A 308 -11.92 -2.83 14.67
N TRP A 309 -11.45 -3.35 13.53
CA TRP A 309 -11.07 -2.59 12.33
C TRP A 309 -12.10 -2.76 11.21
N ILE A 310 -12.54 -1.64 10.60
CA ILE A 310 -13.51 -1.60 9.49
C ILE A 310 -12.77 -1.81 8.17
N CYS A 311 -13.21 -2.75 7.32
CA CYS A 311 -13.02 -2.66 5.87
C CYS A 311 -14.33 -2.22 5.22
N PHE A 312 -14.40 -0.99 4.71
CA PHE A 312 -15.55 -0.53 3.92
C PHE A 312 -15.36 -0.94 2.47
N VAL A 313 -16.33 -1.65 1.90
CA VAL A 313 -16.78 -1.43 0.51
C VAL A 313 -18.28 -1.71 0.47
N GLU A 314 -19.08 -0.65 0.52
CA GLU A 314 -20.54 -0.72 0.39
C GLU A 314 -20.91 -0.68 -1.10
N LEU A 315 -21.68 -1.65 -1.58
CA LEU A 315 -22.56 -1.47 -2.73
C LEU A 315 -23.92 -2.07 -2.35
N THR A 316 -24.85 -1.17 -2.08
CA THR A 316 -26.24 -1.42 -1.73
C THR A 316 -26.96 -2.15 -2.88
N TYR A 317 -27.75 -3.18 -2.56
CA TYR A 317 -28.72 -3.78 -3.48
C TYR A 317 -30.10 -3.82 -2.82
N VAL A 318 -31.11 -3.43 -3.58
CA VAL A 318 -32.53 -3.69 -3.32
C VAL A 318 -33.03 -4.54 -4.49
N PHE A 319 -33.73 -5.63 -4.20
CA PHE A 319 -34.57 -6.29 -5.20
C PHE A 319 -35.99 -6.45 -4.68
N GLU A 320 -36.93 -6.32 -5.62
CA GLU A 320 -38.35 -6.54 -5.44
C GLU A 320 -38.64 -8.02 -5.09
N GLU A 321 -39.12 -8.27 -3.88
CA GLU A 321 -39.97 -9.43 -3.64
C GLU A 321 -41.39 -9.09 -4.12
N ASN A 322 -41.87 -9.81 -5.12
CA ASN A 322 -43.29 -9.93 -5.49
C ASN A 322 -44.03 -8.69 -6.03
N GLY A 323 -43.34 -7.71 -6.62
CA GLY A 323 -44.01 -6.63 -7.38
C GLY A 323 -44.84 -5.66 -6.53
N GLU A 324 -44.59 -5.58 -5.22
CA GLU A 324 -45.13 -4.51 -4.37
C GLU A 324 -43.99 -3.63 -3.87
N SER A 325 -44.09 -2.33 -4.16
CA SER A 325 -43.17 -1.31 -3.66
C SER A 325 -43.32 -1.18 -2.14
N VAL A 326 -42.33 -1.64 -1.37
CA VAL A 326 -42.29 -1.41 0.08
C VAL A 326 -41.67 -0.05 0.35
N GLN A 327 -42.51 0.94 0.71
CA GLN A 327 -42.07 2.18 1.34
C GLN A 327 -41.59 1.87 2.76
N MET A 328 -40.31 2.09 3.05
CA MET A 328 -39.83 2.09 4.43
C MET A 328 -40.06 3.46 5.05
N ILE A 329 -40.95 3.47 6.04
CA ILE A 329 -41.26 4.57 6.94
C ILE A 329 -40.01 4.90 7.74
N GLN A 330 -39.66 6.18 7.74
CA GLN A 330 -38.64 6.78 8.59
C GLN A 330 -39.27 6.97 9.97
N GLU A 331 -38.80 6.23 10.99
CA GLU A 331 -39.05 6.58 12.40
C GLU A 331 -37.73 7.03 13.03
N ASP A 332 -37.86 8.06 13.88
CA ASP A 332 -36.87 9.05 14.33
C ASP A 332 -35.59 8.53 15.01
#